data_AF-A0AAJ7RDL9-F1
#
_entry.id   AF-A0AAJ7RDL9-F1
#
_cell.length_a   1.000
_cell.length_b   1.000
_cell.length_c   1.000
_cell.angle_alpha   90.00
_cell.angle_beta   90.00
_cell.angle_gamma   90.00
#
_symmetry.space_group_name_H-M   'P 1'
#
loop_
_entity.id
_entity.type
_entity.pdbx_description
1 polymer ?
#
loop_
_entity_poly.entity_id
_entity_poly.type
_entity_poly.pdbx_seq_one_letter_code
_entity_poly.pdbx_strand_id
1 'polypeptide(L)'
;MGMRRGRTCKNVSTSCESPSKRSKNTENENSSENSLGASINVLPVEILLEIFSYLSSQDLYSLQRVSTFFEDIVRDPVVWRDYEVTNNSMNTSDVLQELKRMPFLKRIRIEARADSDDILRQVSLTNKNIEELHIINCTGSTAKLYLRSSHLIRILERCNRLHTINILGTRFRGLKFYRLLGSMGLRLRAAAAPATSTQFKTFAKHAHHIRAKDRKVISEWCRGVRNWMPLQYSVLEQVGGQACTALVSYLYDDFVSIDATSSCKAST
;
A
#
# COMPACT_ATOMS: atom_id res chain seq x y z
N MET A 1 -49.65 -27.23 -27.45
CA MET A 1 -49.85 -28.55 -26.80
C MET A 1 -48.84 -28.70 -25.68
N GLY A 2 -49.27 -29.10 -24.48
CA GLY A 2 -48.37 -29.59 -23.41
C GLY A 2 -48.19 -28.68 -22.19
N MET A 3 -49.20 -28.63 -21.32
CA MET A 3 -49.13 -28.14 -19.93
C MET A 3 -48.25 -29.04 -19.03
N ARG A 4 -47.71 -28.47 -17.94
CA ARG A 4 -47.61 -29.02 -16.55
C ARG A 4 -46.84 -27.97 -15.69
N ARG A 5 -47.44 -27.15 -14.82
CA ARG A 5 -48.12 -27.36 -13.51
C ARG A 5 -47.32 -28.14 -12.45
N GLY A 6 -46.82 -27.38 -11.45
CA GLY A 6 -47.10 -27.62 -10.02
C GLY A 6 -45.97 -28.19 -9.16
N ARG A 7 -45.60 -27.49 -8.07
CA ARG A 7 -46.05 -27.81 -6.68
C ARG A 7 -45.40 -26.90 -5.63
N THR A 8 -46.26 -26.44 -4.72
CA THR A 8 -46.05 -25.78 -3.43
C THR A 8 -45.90 -26.77 -2.27
N CYS A 9 -45.11 -26.40 -1.25
CA CYS A 9 -45.21 -26.82 0.17
C CYS A 9 -44.80 -25.58 1.01
N LYS A 10 -45.63 -24.87 1.81
CA LYS A 10 -46.33 -25.15 3.08
C LYS A 10 -45.43 -25.50 4.30
N ASN A 11 -45.23 -24.45 5.12
CA ASN A 11 -45.20 -24.29 6.59
C ASN A 11 -44.90 -25.50 7.51
N VAL A 12 -44.01 -25.28 8.49
CA VAL A 12 -44.17 -25.76 9.88
C VAL A 12 -43.66 -24.70 10.85
N SER A 13 -44.55 -24.27 11.73
CA SER A 13 -44.34 -23.46 12.93
C SER A 13 -44.30 -24.37 14.15
N THR A 14 -43.35 -24.17 15.06
CA THR A 14 -43.35 -24.83 16.37
C THR A 14 -42.97 -23.81 17.45
N SER A 15 -43.90 -23.63 18.37
CA SER A 15 -43.85 -22.84 19.60
C SER A 15 -43.34 -23.67 20.79
N CYS A 16 -43.36 -23.03 21.97
CA CYS A 16 -43.15 -23.54 23.34
C CYS A 16 -41.71 -23.38 23.84
N GLU A 17 -41.40 -22.94 25.06
CA GLU A 17 -42.16 -22.52 26.25
C GLU A 17 -41.13 -21.89 27.23
N SER A 18 -41.57 -21.02 28.14
CA SER A 18 -40.76 -20.48 29.24
C SER A 18 -41.15 -21.13 30.58
N PRO A 19 -40.22 -21.26 31.55
CA PRO A 19 -40.48 -20.73 32.91
C PRO A 19 -39.20 -20.09 33.55
N SER A 20 -39.22 -18.89 34.14
CA SER A 20 -39.76 -18.46 35.45
C SER A 20 -38.75 -18.52 36.64
N LYS A 21 -38.49 -17.33 37.22
CA LYS A 21 -38.07 -16.97 38.61
C LYS A 21 -36.62 -17.26 39.05
N ARG A 22 -35.78 -16.24 39.31
CA ARG A 22 -35.68 -15.26 40.44
C ARG A 22 -34.88 -15.80 41.64
N SER A 23 -33.70 -15.22 41.89
CA SER A 23 -33.29 -14.75 43.23
C SER A 23 -32.15 -13.74 43.16
N LYS A 24 -32.34 -12.66 43.91
CA LYS A 24 -31.38 -11.60 44.24
C LYS A 24 -30.42 -12.15 45.31
N ASN A 25 -29.17 -11.73 45.28
CA ASN A 25 -28.45 -11.32 46.49
C ASN A 25 -27.43 -10.26 46.10
N THR A 26 -27.51 -9.13 46.81
CA THR A 26 -26.80 -7.88 46.58
C THR A 26 -26.35 -7.39 47.95
N GLU A 27 -25.10 -7.66 48.31
CA GLU A 27 -24.31 -6.98 49.36
C GLU A 27 -22.86 -7.10 48.86
N ASN A 28 -22.21 -6.09 48.25
CA ASN A 28 -21.88 -4.74 48.71
C ASN A 28 -20.73 -4.74 49.73
N GLU A 29 -19.49 -4.86 49.24
CA GLU A 29 -18.33 -4.25 49.90
C GLU A 29 -17.53 -3.45 48.86
N ASN A 30 -17.71 -2.13 48.98
CA ASN A 30 -16.91 -1.09 48.37
C ASN A 30 -15.50 -1.12 48.97
N SER A 31 -14.53 -1.48 48.16
CA SER A 31 -13.18 -0.94 48.25
C SER A 31 -12.90 -0.20 46.95
N SER A 32 -13.47 1.00 46.85
CA SER A 32 -13.17 2.00 45.83
C SER A 32 -11.76 2.53 46.03
N GLU A 33 -10.78 1.71 45.69
CA GLU A 33 -9.48 2.21 45.27
C GLU A 33 -9.69 2.92 43.93
N ASN A 34 -9.81 4.24 44.01
CA ASN A 34 -9.63 5.16 42.90
C ASN A 34 -8.25 4.91 42.28
N SER A 35 -8.15 3.89 41.42
CA SER A 35 -7.20 3.99 40.33
C SER A 35 -7.69 5.17 39.50
N LEU A 36 -7.08 6.34 39.75
CA LEU A 36 -6.98 7.42 38.79
C LEU A 36 -6.15 6.90 37.61
N GLY A 37 -6.62 5.83 36.97
CA GLY A 37 -6.17 5.42 35.66
C GLY A 37 -6.54 6.58 34.77
N ALA A 38 -5.54 7.38 34.41
CA ALA A 38 -5.71 8.48 33.50
C ALA A 38 -6.45 7.94 32.26
N SER A 39 -7.72 8.31 32.12
CA SER A 39 -8.51 7.85 31.00
C SER A 39 -7.93 8.51 29.75
N ILE A 40 -7.64 7.70 28.73
CA ILE A 40 -7.11 8.19 27.45
C ILE A 40 -8.02 9.25 26.82
N ASN A 41 -9.31 9.25 27.17
CA ASN A 41 -10.32 10.21 26.71
C ASN A 41 -10.11 11.63 27.26
N VAL A 42 -9.20 11.83 28.23
CA VAL A 42 -8.85 13.15 28.79
C VAL A 42 -7.78 13.84 27.94
N LEU A 43 -7.10 13.10 27.04
CA LEU A 43 -6.10 13.68 26.15
C LEU A 43 -6.75 14.63 25.13
N PRO A 44 -6.08 15.74 24.75
CA PRO A 44 -6.51 16.57 23.63
C PRO A 44 -6.64 15.75 22.35
N VAL A 45 -7.64 16.10 21.52
CA VAL A 45 -7.95 15.39 20.27
C VAL A 45 -6.74 15.32 19.33
N GLU A 46 -5.90 16.35 19.30
CA GLU A 46 -4.71 16.42 18.46
C GLU A 46 -3.70 15.33 18.83
N ILE A 47 -3.57 15.05 20.14
CA ILE A 47 -2.69 14.00 20.65
C ILE A 47 -3.26 12.63 20.29
N LEU A 48 -4.58 12.45 20.40
CA LEU A 48 -5.25 11.20 20.00
C LEU A 48 -5.11 10.94 18.50
N LEU A 49 -5.29 11.96 17.65
CA LEU A 49 -5.09 11.85 16.21
C LEU A 49 -3.66 11.42 15.87
N GLU A 50 -2.66 12.01 16.53
CA GLU A 50 -1.26 11.63 16.30
C GLU A 50 -0.99 10.19 16.77
N ILE A 51 -1.47 9.79 17.95
CA ILE A 51 -1.36 8.40 18.45
C ILE A 51 -2.01 7.42 17.45
N PHE A 52 -3.24 7.71 17.03
CA PHE A 52 -4.01 6.84 16.14
C PHE A 52 -3.37 6.74 14.75
N SER A 53 -2.61 7.76 14.33
CA SER A 53 -1.89 7.74 13.06
C SER A 53 -0.74 6.71 12.97
N TYR A 54 -0.33 6.13 14.10
CA TYR A 54 0.65 5.03 14.16
C TYR A 54 0.00 3.64 14.16
N LEU A 55 -1.32 3.55 14.26
CA LEU A 55 -2.05 2.29 14.31
C LEU A 55 -2.25 1.71 12.91
N SER A 56 -2.34 0.38 12.83
CA SER A 56 -2.66 -0.29 11.57
C SER A 56 -4.11 -0.02 11.17
N SER A 57 -4.44 -0.18 9.87
CA SER A 57 -5.83 -0.07 9.41
C SER A 57 -6.78 -1.01 10.18
N GLN A 58 -6.31 -2.21 10.54
CA GLN A 58 -7.08 -3.20 11.30
C GLN A 58 -7.38 -2.73 12.72
N ASP A 59 -6.40 -2.11 13.39
CA ASP A 59 -6.57 -1.56 14.73
C ASP A 59 -7.51 -0.35 14.71
N LEU A 60 -7.40 0.50 13.69
CA LEU A 60 -8.31 1.64 13.49
C LEU A 60 -9.77 1.18 13.31
N TYR A 61 -10.02 0.17 12.48
CA TYR A 61 -11.36 -0.41 12.36
C TYR A 61 -11.86 -1.04 13.67
N SER A 62 -10.97 -1.58 14.49
CA SER A 62 -11.32 -2.13 15.79
C SER A 62 -11.68 -1.02 16.78
N LEU A 63 -10.92 0.09 16.79
CA LEU A 63 -11.18 1.27 17.61
C LEU A 63 -12.53 1.92 17.33
N GLN A 64 -12.98 1.94 16.08
CA GLN A 64 -14.32 2.44 15.72
C GLN A 64 -15.44 1.71 16.49
N ARG A 65 -15.22 0.46 16.91
CA ARG A 65 -16.24 -0.35 17.61
C ARG A 65 -16.20 -0.20 19.13
N VAL A 66 -15.20 0.50 19.66
CA VAL A 66 -14.99 0.62 21.12
C VAL A 66 -15.90 1.70 21.72
N SER A 67 -16.01 2.86 21.09
CA SER A 67 -16.88 3.96 21.52
C SER A 67 -17.21 4.90 20.37
N THR A 68 -18.31 5.65 20.50
CA THR A 68 -18.70 6.67 19.51
C THR A 68 -17.64 7.78 19.39
N PHE A 69 -16.96 8.11 20.50
CA PHE A 69 -15.87 9.07 20.51
C PHE A 69 -14.69 8.62 19.61
N PHE A 70 -14.27 7.36 19.72
CA PHE A 70 -13.22 6.83 18.83
C PHE A 70 -13.72 6.62 17.41
N GLU A 71 -14.99 6.30 17.21
CA GLU A 71 -15.57 6.28 15.87
C GLU A 71 -15.43 7.64 15.17
N ASP A 72 -15.75 8.74 15.86
CA ASP A 72 -15.63 10.09 15.33
C ASP A 72 -14.17 10.47 15.03
N ILE A 73 -13.23 10.13 15.92
CA ILE A 73 -11.79 10.40 15.68
C ILE A 73 -11.28 9.58 14.49
N VAL A 74 -11.60 8.28 14.41
CA VAL A 74 -11.09 7.43 13.33
C VAL A 74 -11.72 7.80 11.98
N ARG A 75 -12.87 8.47 11.94
CA ARG A 75 -13.42 9.01 10.68
C ARG A 75 -12.56 10.13 10.10
N ASP A 76 -11.73 10.79 10.90
CA ASP A 76 -10.80 11.83 10.42
C ASP A 76 -9.79 11.24 9.42
N PRO A 77 -9.60 11.86 8.24
CA PRO A 77 -8.63 11.37 7.26
C PRO A 77 -7.17 11.36 7.71
N VAL A 78 -6.78 12.18 8.69
CA VAL A 78 -5.38 12.34 9.13
C VAL A 78 -4.81 11.09 9.80
N VAL A 79 -5.66 10.28 10.44
CA VAL A 79 -5.20 9.04 11.11
C VAL A 79 -4.86 7.94 10.10
N TRP A 80 -5.37 8.02 8.86
CA TRP A 80 -5.19 7.01 7.83
C TRP A 80 -3.93 7.26 7.00
N ARG A 81 -2.76 7.03 7.60
CA ARG A 81 -1.46 7.14 6.93
C ARG A 81 -1.12 5.89 6.11
N ASP A 82 -1.62 4.74 6.53
CA ASP A 82 -1.37 3.44 5.92
C ASP A 82 -2.66 2.72 5.59
N TYR A 83 -2.69 2.08 4.41
CA TYR A 83 -3.83 1.31 3.96
C TYR A 83 -3.39 0.05 3.22
N GLU A 84 -3.86 -1.09 3.72
CA GLU A 84 -3.59 -2.39 3.14
C GLU A 84 -4.88 -3.03 2.61
N VAL A 85 -4.80 -3.54 1.39
CA VAL A 85 -5.90 -4.21 0.72
C VAL A 85 -5.42 -5.58 0.24
N THR A 86 -5.81 -6.60 0.99
CA THR A 86 -5.31 -7.97 0.78
C THR A 86 -6.46 -8.90 0.39
N ASN A 87 -6.24 -9.66 -0.69
CA ASN A 87 -7.25 -10.53 -1.31
C ASN A 87 -8.55 -9.76 -1.61
N ASN A 88 -9.67 -10.46 -1.69
CA ASN A 88 -11.00 -9.88 -1.86
C ASN A 88 -11.75 -9.72 -0.52
N SER A 89 -11.02 -9.42 0.56
CA SER A 89 -11.60 -9.21 1.90
C SER A 89 -12.60 -8.05 1.92
N MET A 90 -12.31 -6.99 1.17
CA MET A 90 -13.20 -5.87 0.91
C MET A 90 -13.58 -5.85 -0.57
N ASN A 91 -14.85 -5.57 -0.85
CA ASN A 91 -15.32 -5.40 -2.22
C ASN A 91 -14.58 -4.21 -2.88
N THR A 92 -14.55 -4.15 -4.21
CA THR A 92 -13.86 -3.06 -4.92
C THR A 92 -14.45 -1.69 -4.59
N SER A 93 -15.78 -1.56 -4.54
CA SER A 93 -16.45 -0.26 -4.33
C SER A 93 -16.09 0.39 -3.00
N ASP A 94 -16.02 -0.39 -1.93
CA ASP A 94 -15.72 0.05 -0.58
C ASP A 94 -14.25 0.47 -0.52
N VAL A 95 -13.34 -0.29 -1.12
CA VAL A 95 -11.92 0.10 -1.26
C VAL A 95 -11.80 1.44 -1.99
N LEU A 96 -12.54 1.62 -3.10
CA LEU A 96 -12.52 2.89 -3.84
C LEU A 96 -13.10 4.05 -3.03
N GLN A 97 -14.08 3.80 -2.16
CA GLN A 97 -14.67 4.80 -1.27
C GLN A 97 -13.71 5.18 -0.15
N GLU A 98 -13.07 4.21 0.48
CA GLU A 98 -12.05 4.45 1.51
C GLU A 98 -10.87 5.26 0.96
N LEU A 99 -10.38 4.92 -0.25
CA LEU A 99 -9.31 5.71 -0.88
C LEU A 99 -9.67 7.18 -1.13
N LYS A 100 -10.95 7.47 -1.43
CA LYS A 100 -11.45 8.85 -1.56
C LYS A 100 -11.53 9.56 -0.21
N ARG A 101 -11.84 8.82 0.86
CA ARG A 101 -11.92 9.34 2.23
C ARG A 101 -10.54 9.65 2.82
N MET A 102 -9.47 9.05 2.31
CA MET A 102 -8.10 9.14 2.88
C MET A 102 -7.10 9.94 1.99
N PRO A 103 -7.30 11.24 1.69
CA PRO A 103 -6.40 12.01 0.83
C PRO A 103 -4.96 12.17 1.36
N PHE A 104 -4.73 11.95 2.67
CA PHE A 104 -3.41 12.06 3.32
C PHE A 104 -2.64 10.74 3.41
N LEU A 105 -3.12 9.70 2.74
CA LEU A 105 -2.48 8.39 2.69
C LEU A 105 -1.02 8.49 2.23
N LYS A 106 -0.11 7.94 3.03
CA LYS A 106 1.33 7.91 2.77
C LYS A 106 1.77 6.56 2.20
N ARG A 107 1.22 5.46 2.69
CA ARG A 107 1.59 4.11 2.23
C ARG A 107 0.36 3.33 1.80
N ILE A 108 0.48 2.67 0.66
CA ILE A 108 -0.55 1.74 0.20
C ILE A 108 0.06 0.41 -0.20
N ARG A 109 -0.56 -0.67 0.29
CA ARG A 109 -0.23 -2.05 -0.05
C ARG A 109 -1.44 -2.73 -0.68
N ILE A 110 -1.27 -3.26 -1.87
CA ILE A 110 -2.29 -4.04 -2.59
C ILE A 110 -1.71 -5.43 -2.81
N GLU A 111 -2.40 -6.46 -2.33
CA GLU A 111 -1.90 -7.83 -2.35
C GLU A 111 -2.95 -8.82 -2.86
N ALA A 112 -2.55 -9.67 -3.80
CA ALA A 112 -3.34 -10.79 -4.32
C ALA A 112 -4.75 -10.39 -4.84
N ARG A 113 -4.83 -9.24 -5.54
CA ARG A 113 -6.08 -8.69 -6.08
C ARG A 113 -6.13 -8.61 -7.60
N ALA A 114 -7.27 -9.02 -8.16
CA ALA A 114 -7.52 -9.00 -9.61
C ALA A 114 -8.16 -7.70 -10.13
N ASP A 115 -8.61 -6.82 -9.24
CA ASP A 115 -9.19 -5.51 -9.53
C ASP A 115 -8.19 -4.36 -9.29
N SER A 116 -6.91 -4.68 -9.24
CA SER A 116 -5.84 -3.73 -8.90
C SER A 116 -5.74 -2.54 -9.88
N ASP A 117 -6.14 -2.70 -11.14
CA ASP A 117 -6.19 -1.59 -12.10
C ASP A 117 -7.14 -0.47 -11.64
N ASP A 118 -8.30 -0.81 -11.07
CA ASP A 118 -9.30 0.15 -10.61
C ASP A 118 -8.82 0.87 -9.33
N ILE A 119 -8.20 0.10 -8.43
CA ILE A 119 -7.57 0.63 -7.21
C ILE A 119 -6.45 1.60 -7.60
N LEU A 120 -5.51 1.20 -8.46
CA LEU A 120 -4.40 2.06 -8.92
C LEU A 120 -4.89 3.29 -9.68
N ARG A 121 -5.96 3.15 -10.48
CA ARG A 121 -6.62 4.28 -11.12
C ARG A 121 -7.08 5.28 -10.06
N GLN A 122 -7.78 4.83 -9.03
CA GLN A 122 -8.30 5.68 -7.97
C GLN A 122 -7.19 6.33 -7.15
N VAL A 123 -6.16 5.57 -6.77
CA VAL A 123 -4.96 6.08 -6.11
C VAL A 123 -4.35 7.26 -6.88
N SER A 124 -4.20 7.13 -8.20
CA SER A 124 -3.65 8.19 -9.06
C SER A 124 -4.52 9.47 -9.14
N LEU A 125 -5.77 9.41 -8.67
CA LEU A 125 -6.71 10.53 -8.65
C LEU A 125 -6.75 11.21 -7.28
N THR A 126 -6.82 10.44 -6.18
CA THR A 126 -7.10 10.96 -4.84
C THR A 126 -5.89 11.11 -3.94
N ASN A 127 -4.87 10.26 -4.08
CA ASN A 127 -3.82 10.11 -3.06
C ASN A 127 -2.48 10.60 -3.62
N LYS A 128 -2.33 11.91 -3.80
CA LYS A 128 -1.14 12.53 -4.41
C LYS A 128 0.09 12.59 -3.48
N ASN A 129 -0.11 12.33 -2.19
CA ASN A 129 0.92 12.44 -1.17
C ASN A 129 1.57 11.09 -0.80
N ILE A 130 1.31 10.03 -1.58
CA ILE A 130 1.89 8.71 -1.33
C ILE A 130 3.41 8.78 -1.41
N GLU A 131 4.02 8.17 -0.41
CA GLU A 131 5.45 8.00 -0.19
C GLU A 131 5.89 6.56 -0.57
N GLU A 132 5.04 5.56 -0.31
CA GLU A 132 5.32 4.15 -0.56
C GLU A 132 4.17 3.41 -1.25
N LEU A 133 4.47 2.73 -2.35
CA LEU A 133 3.53 1.91 -3.11
C LEU A 133 4.00 0.46 -3.18
N HIS A 134 3.18 -0.46 -2.67
CA HIS A 134 3.44 -1.90 -2.71
C HIS A 134 2.31 -2.61 -3.46
N ILE A 135 2.68 -3.40 -4.47
CA ILE A 135 1.78 -4.18 -5.34
C ILE A 135 2.34 -5.59 -5.41
N ILE A 136 1.63 -6.57 -4.86
CA ILE A 136 2.17 -7.92 -4.63
C ILE A 136 1.19 -8.95 -5.19
N ASN A 137 1.65 -9.79 -6.12
CA ASN A 137 0.85 -10.86 -6.73
C ASN A 137 -0.52 -10.38 -7.27
N CYS A 138 -0.57 -9.14 -7.77
CA CYS A 138 -1.77 -8.54 -8.32
C CYS A 138 -1.89 -8.83 -9.82
N THR A 139 -3.11 -8.82 -10.32
CA THR A 139 -3.38 -8.83 -11.77
C THR A 139 -4.20 -7.60 -12.15
N GLY A 140 -4.21 -7.30 -13.45
CA GLY A 140 -5.21 -6.39 -13.98
C GLY A 140 -6.59 -7.05 -13.92
N SER A 141 -7.62 -6.28 -14.32
CA SER A 141 -9.01 -6.75 -14.47
C SER A 141 -9.07 -8.19 -14.99
N THR A 142 -10.00 -9.00 -14.49
CA THR A 142 -10.12 -10.48 -14.60
C THR A 142 -9.74 -11.12 -15.95
N ALA A 143 -9.78 -10.40 -17.06
CA ALA A 143 -9.34 -10.85 -18.38
C ALA A 143 -7.83 -10.67 -18.67
N LYS A 144 -7.04 -10.03 -17.79
CA LYS A 144 -5.67 -9.58 -18.06
C LYS A 144 -4.69 -10.00 -16.97
N LEU A 145 -3.71 -10.80 -17.36
CA LEU A 145 -2.56 -11.19 -16.53
C LEU A 145 -1.57 -10.05 -16.22
N TYR A 146 -1.82 -8.84 -16.72
CA TYR A 146 -0.90 -7.70 -16.62
C TYR A 146 -1.63 -6.46 -16.11
N LEU A 147 -0.96 -5.67 -15.26
CA LEU A 147 -1.45 -4.34 -14.90
C LEU A 147 -1.30 -3.35 -16.06
N ARG A 148 -2.20 -2.37 -16.12
CA ARG A 148 -2.08 -1.23 -17.02
C ARG A 148 -1.01 -0.28 -16.51
N SER A 149 0.07 -0.17 -17.27
CA SER A 149 1.15 0.77 -16.96
C SER A 149 0.72 2.24 -16.96
N SER A 150 -0.38 2.60 -17.62
CA SER A 150 -0.89 3.97 -17.61
C SER A 150 -1.26 4.46 -16.20
N HIS A 151 -1.76 3.58 -15.33
CA HIS A 151 -2.08 3.94 -13.94
C HIS A 151 -0.79 4.14 -13.12
N LEU A 152 0.17 3.21 -13.25
CA LEU A 152 1.49 3.34 -12.62
C LEU A 152 2.24 4.59 -13.07
N ILE A 153 2.21 4.90 -14.37
CA ILE A 153 2.80 6.12 -14.96
C ILE A 153 2.17 7.37 -14.35
N ARG A 154 0.84 7.43 -14.22
CA ARG A 154 0.16 8.57 -13.60
C ARG A 154 0.53 8.73 -12.12
N ILE A 155 0.71 7.63 -11.40
CA ILE A 155 1.17 7.66 -10.01
C ILE A 155 2.57 8.29 -9.95
N LEU A 156 3.52 7.83 -10.79
CA LEU A 156 4.86 8.42 -10.87
C LEU A 156 4.86 9.91 -11.22
N GLU A 157 3.96 10.32 -12.12
CA GLU A 157 3.86 11.72 -12.57
C GLU A 157 3.21 12.64 -11.53
N ARG A 158 2.31 12.12 -10.68
CA ARG A 158 1.50 12.93 -9.75
C ARG A 158 1.95 12.85 -8.29
N CYS A 159 2.53 11.73 -7.87
CA CYS A 159 2.94 11.51 -6.49
C CYS A 159 4.39 11.96 -6.33
N ASN A 160 4.58 13.26 -6.09
CA ASN A 160 5.90 13.87 -6.02
C ASN A 160 6.70 13.48 -4.76
N ARG A 161 6.04 12.91 -3.74
CA ARG A 161 6.65 12.40 -2.50
C ARG A 161 7.00 10.91 -2.56
N LEU A 162 6.60 10.23 -3.64
CA LEU A 162 6.82 8.79 -3.82
C LEU A 162 8.31 8.51 -3.92
N HIS A 163 8.82 7.67 -3.02
CA HIS A 163 10.21 7.28 -2.96
C HIS A 163 10.41 5.75 -2.90
N THR A 164 9.38 4.98 -2.53
CA THR A 164 9.43 3.52 -2.47
C THR A 164 8.39 2.91 -3.40
N ILE A 165 8.81 2.05 -4.32
CA ILE A 165 7.90 1.38 -5.27
C ILE A 165 8.26 -0.10 -5.40
N ASN A 166 7.40 -0.96 -4.87
CA ASN A 166 7.60 -2.39 -4.91
C ASN A 166 6.45 -3.07 -5.68
N ILE A 167 6.77 -3.66 -6.82
CA ILE A 167 5.87 -4.39 -7.70
C ILE A 167 6.42 -5.81 -7.77
N LEU A 168 5.89 -6.72 -6.95
CA LEU A 168 6.37 -8.08 -6.79
C LEU A 168 5.34 -9.07 -7.34
N GLY A 169 5.80 -10.11 -8.02
CA GLY A 169 4.92 -11.15 -8.61
C GLY A 169 3.91 -10.63 -9.66
N THR A 170 3.97 -9.35 -10.01
CA THR A 170 2.97 -8.65 -10.81
C THR A 170 3.58 -8.11 -12.09
N ARG A 171 3.14 -8.59 -13.25
CA ARG A 171 3.71 -8.16 -14.54
C ARG A 171 2.99 -6.94 -15.10
N PHE A 172 3.71 -6.05 -15.77
CA PHE A 172 3.14 -4.95 -16.54
C PHE A 172 4.08 -4.56 -17.68
N ARG A 173 3.55 -3.97 -18.75
CA ARG A 173 4.33 -3.59 -19.94
C ARG A 173 4.41 -2.08 -20.08
N GLY A 174 5.55 -1.57 -20.56
CA GLY A 174 5.69 -0.17 -20.98
C GLY A 174 7.03 0.43 -20.60
N LEU A 175 7.71 1.03 -21.57
CA LEU A 175 9.03 1.65 -21.37
C LEU A 175 8.94 3.00 -20.64
N LYS A 176 7.81 3.72 -20.79
CA LYS A 176 7.60 5.04 -20.16
C LYS A 176 7.68 4.95 -18.62
N PHE A 177 7.20 3.86 -18.02
CA PHE A 177 7.33 3.65 -16.57
C PHE A 177 8.80 3.63 -16.13
N TYR A 178 9.65 2.81 -16.75
CA TYR A 178 11.07 2.68 -16.38
C TYR A 178 11.86 3.94 -16.70
N ARG A 179 11.49 4.66 -17.77
CA ARG A 179 12.03 5.99 -18.05
C ARG A 179 11.74 6.96 -16.91
N LEU A 180 10.48 7.02 -16.45
CA LEU A 180 10.08 7.89 -15.35
C LEU A 180 10.76 7.47 -14.04
N LEU A 181 10.78 6.17 -13.75
CA LEU A 181 11.45 5.61 -12.57
C LEU A 181 12.94 6.00 -12.53
N GLY A 182 13.67 5.85 -13.64
CA GLY A 182 15.06 6.28 -13.74
C GLY A 182 15.23 7.80 -13.54
N SER A 183 14.30 8.59 -14.09
CA SER A 183 14.31 10.05 -13.94
C SER A 183 13.96 10.56 -12.53
N MET A 184 13.50 9.71 -11.61
CA MET A 184 13.21 10.13 -10.23
C MET A 184 14.47 10.56 -9.47
N GLY A 185 15.66 10.22 -9.95
CA GLY A 185 16.91 10.65 -9.31
C GLY A 185 17.07 10.06 -7.91
N LEU A 186 17.69 10.84 -7.02
CA LEU A 186 17.89 10.48 -5.61
C LEU A 186 16.60 10.48 -4.78
N ARG A 187 15.48 10.96 -5.34
CA ARG A 187 14.18 10.85 -4.67
C ARG A 187 13.74 9.39 -4.56
N LEU A 188 14.11 8.56 -5.54
CA LEU A 188 13.84 7.13 -5.44
C LEU A 188 14.76 6.57 -4.36
N ARG A 189 14.18 6.03 -3.28
CA ARG A 189 14.90 5.38 -2.19
C ARG A 189 14.94 3.87 -2.37
N ALA A 190 13.85 3.29 -2.85
CA ALA A 190 13.76 1.86 -3.10
C ALA A 190 12.84 1.58 -4.29
N ALA A 191 13.25 0.66 -5.17
CA ALA A 191 12.38 0.10 -6.19
C ALA A 191 12.62 -1.39 -6.38
N ALA A 192 11.54 -2.15 -6.44
CA ALA A 192 11.52 -3.51 -6.93
C ALA A 192 10.45 -3.62 -8.02
N ALA A 193 10.80 -4.01 -9.25
CA ALA A 193 9.79 -4.20 -10.30
C ALA A 193 10.27 -5.23 -11.34
N PRO A 194 9.41 -6.11 -11.86
CA PRO A 194 9.84 -7.05 -12.90
C PRO A 194 10.16 -6.27 -14.17
N ALA A 195 11.33 -6.49 -14.77
CA ALA A 195 11.78 -5.81 -15.96
C ALA A 195 12.32 -6.80 -17.01
N THR A 196 12.03 -6.51 -18.26
CA THR A 196 12.75 -7.10 -19.40
C THR A 196 14.09 -6.39 -19.60
N SER A 197 15.01 -7.01 -20.35
CA SER A 197 16.30 -6.41 -20.75
C SER A 197 16.14 -4.99 -21.31
N THR A 198 15.15 -4.76 -22.18
CA THR A 198 14.88 -3.43 -22.77
C THR A 198 14.36 -2.43 -21.74
N GLN A 199 13.49 -2.86 -20.82
CA GLN A 199 12.98 -2.00 -19.74
C GLN A 199 14.08 -1.61 -18.76
N PHE A 200 14.93 -2.55 -18.39
CA PHE A 200 16.07 -2.29 -17.50
C PHE A 200 17.10 -1.34 -18.13
N LYS A 201 17.46 -1.56 -19.40
CA LYS A 201 18.30 -0.61 -20.16
C LYS A 201 17.65 0.78 -20.25
N THR A 202 16.33 0.84 -20.35
CA THR A 202 15.60 2.12 -20.36
C THR A 202 15.71 2.83 -19.01
N PHE A 203 15.56 2.11 -17.89
CA PHE A 203 15.81 2.65 -16.55
C PHE A 203 17.25 3.18 -16.43
N ALA A 204 18.24 2.33 -16.73
CA ALA A 204 19.66 2.67 -16.65
C ALA A 204 19.98 3.93 -17.47
N LYS A 205 19.48 4.04 -18.71
CA LYS A 205 19.69 5.19 -19.59
C LYS A 205 19.22 6.52 -18.97
N HIS A 206 18.14 6.52 -18.19
CA HIS A 206 17.53 7.73 -17.64
C HIS A 206 17.86 7.95 -16.15
N ALA A 207 18.56 7.02 -15.50
CA ALA A 207 19.06 7.15 -14.14
C ALA A 207 20.26 8.11 -14.09
N HIS A 208 20.01 9.41 -14.26
CA HIS A 208 21.07 10.41 -14.38
C HIS A 208 21.92 10.57 -13.11
N HIS A 209 21.36 10.22 -11.96
CA HIS A 209 22.05 10.15 -10.66
C HIS A 209 23.12 9.04 -10.59
N ILE A 210 23.08 8.06 -11.49
CA ILE A 210 24.10 7.02 -11.65
C ILE A 210 25.15 7.51 -12.66
N ARG A 211 26.44 7.34 -12.35
CA ARG A 211 27.54 7.78 -13.24
C ARG A 211 27.47 7.05 -14.58
N ALA A 212 27.89 7.72 -15.65
CA ALA A 212 27.79 7.19 -17.02
C ALA A 212 28.51 5.83 -17.20
N LYS A 213 29.65 5.63 -16.54
CA LYS A 213 30.38 4.36 -16.53
C LYS A 213 29.53 3.23 -15.92
N ASP A 214 28.87 3.49 -14.79
CA ASP A 214 28.09 2.50 -14.05
C ASP A 214 26.79 2.19 -14.82
N ARG A 215 26.16 3.21 -15.43
CA ARG A 215 25.03 3.01 -16.36
C ARG A 215 25.37 2.07 -17.53
N LYS A 216 26.60 2.13 -18.04
CA LYS A 216 27.07 1.25 -19.12
C LYS A 216 27.20 -0.20 -18.63
N VAL A 217 27.82 -0.42 -17.47
CA VAL A 217 27.93 -1.74 -16.83
C VAL A 217 26.56 -2.35 -16.60
N ILE A 218 25.65 -1.59 -15.98
CA ILE A 218 24.25 -1.98 -15.74
C ILE A 218 23.55 -2.36 -17.05
N SER A 219 23.75 -1.60 -18.13
CA SER A 219 23.14 -1.88 -19.44
C SER A 219 23.69 -3.15 -20.10
N GLU A 220 24.94 -3.52 -19.80
CA GLU A 220 25.61 -4.70 -20.37
C GLU A 220 25.21 -6.00 -19.67
N TRP A 221 24.82 -5.95 -18.39
CA TRP A 221 24.29 -7.10 -17.63
C TRP A 221 23.07 -7.77 -18.27
N CYS A 222 22.30 -7.04 -19.04
CA CYS A 222 21.12 -7.59 -19.70
C CYS A 222 21.43 -8.29 -21.03
N ARG A 223 22.70 -8.49 -21.40
CA ARG A 223 23.08 -9.30 -22.58
C ARG A 223 22.84 -10.79 -22.27
N GLY A 224 22.10 -11.47 -23.12
CA GLY A 224 21.86 -12.92 -23.01
C GLY A 224 20.64 -13.33 -22.15
N VAL A 225 20.10 -12.43 -21.32
CA VAL A 225 18.93 -12.74 -20.48
C VAL A 225 17.64 -12.62 -21.27
N ARG A 226 16.94 -13.74 -21.48
CA ARG A 226 15.66 -13.81 -22.22
C ARG A 226 14.42 -13.58 -21.35
N ASN A 227 14.55 -13.71 -20.03
CA ASN A 227 13.44 -13.72 -19.10
C ASN A 227 13.26 -12.39 -18.36
N TRP A 228 12.07 -12.19 -17.78
CA TRP A 228 11.78 -11.09 -16.87
C TRP A 228 12.58 -11.28 -15.60
N MET A 229 13.35 -10.27 -15.21
CA MET A 229 14.13 -10.27 -13.97
C MET A 229 13.76 -9.05 -13.13
N PRO A 230 13.80 -9.14 -11.79
CA PRO A 230 13.52 -7.99 -10.96
C PRO A 230 14.61 -6.92 -11.14
N LEU A 231 14.20 -5.72 -11.52
CA LEU A 231 14.97 -4.53 -11.21
C LEU A 231 14.89 -4.35 -9.70
N GLN A 232 16.03 -4.43 -9.01
CA GLN A 232 16.17 -4.04 -7.63
C GLN A 232 17.04 -2.79 -7.54
N TYR A 233 16.57 -1.81 -6.80
CA TYR A 233 17.24 -0.54 -6.55
C TYR A 233 17.01 -0.17 -5.09
N SER A 234 18.06 0.18 -4.37
CA SER A 234 17.97 0.74 -3.02
C SER A 234 19.05 1.77 -2.78
N VAL A 235 18.73 2.83 -2.04
CA VAL A 235 19.69 3.84 -1.60
C VAL A 235 19.98 3.61 -0.13
N LEU A 236 21.26 3.38 0.17
CA LEU A 236 21.78 3.33 1.52
C LEU A 236 22.26 4.72 1.90
N GLU A 237 21.59 5.35 2.86
CA GLU A 237 22.07 6.58 3.51
C GLU A 237 23.20 6.20 4.47
N GLN A 238 24.40 6.77 4.27
CA GLN A 238 25.48 6.62 5.25
C GLN A 238 25.24 7.52 6.47
N VAL A 239 25.52 6.95 7.64
CA VAL A 239 25.56 7.68 8.92
C VAL A 239 26.56 8.82 8.79
N GLY A 240 26.08 10.08 8.86
CA GLY A 240 26.92 11.28 8.67
C GLY A 240 26.54 12.15 7.45
N GLY A 241 25.52 11.79 6.68
CA GLY A 241 24.84 12.70 5.74
C GLY A 241 25.61 13.07 4.47
N GLN A 242 26.81 12.52 4.25
CA GLN A 242 27.66 12.93 3.13
C GLN A 242 27.75 11.92 1.98
N ALA A 243 27.33 10.66 2.16
CA ALA A 243 27.30 9.71 1.06
C ALA A 243 26.06 8.82 0.99
N CYS A 244 25.47 8.79 -0.20
CA CYS A 244 24.41 7.86 -0.56
C CYS A 244 25.00 6.82 -1.52
N THR A 245 24.95 5.55 -1.11
CA THR A 245 25.33 4.44 -1.99
C THR A 245 24.05 3.83 -2.57
N ALA A 246 23.88 3.86 -3.89
CA ALA A 246 22.80 3.14 -4.54
C ALA A 246 23.24 1.72 -4.88
N LEU A 247 22.49 0.72 -4.44
CA LEU A 247 22.62 -0.66 -4.85
C LEU A 247 21.67 -0.92 -6.00
N VAL A 248 22.20 -1.44 -7.12
CA VAL A 248 21.40 -1.86 -8.26
C VAL A 248 21.68 -3.31 -8.57
N SER A 249 20.62 -4.11 -8.66
CA SER A 249 20.67 -5.51 -9.04
C SER A 249 19.69 -5.80 -10.18
N TYR A 250 20.14 -6.66 -11.10
CA TYR A 250 19.35 -7.24 -12.19
C TYR A 250 19.18 -8.75 -12.05
N LEU A 251 20.01 -9.39 -11.21
CA LEU A 251 19.99 -10.81 -10.87
C LEU A 251 20.17 -10.89 -9.35
N TYR A 252 19.40 -11.73 -8.67
CA TYR A 252 19.31 -11.76 -7.20
C TYR A 252 20.67 -11.82 -6.47
N ASP A 253 21.71 -12.31 -7.14
CA ASP A 253 23.04 -12.52 -6.54
C ASP A 253 24.08 -11.44 -6.92
N ASP A 254 23.79 -10.58 -7.89
CA ASP A 254 24.73 -9.57 -8.39
C ASP A 254 24.27 -8.15 -8.06
N PHE A 255 25.04 -7.44 -7.22
CA PHE A 255 24.82 -6.05 -6.87
C PHE A 255 25.99 -5.18 -7.33
N VAL A 256 25.68 -4.04 -7.96
CA VAL A 256 26.65 -2.97 -8.16
C VAL A 256 26.37 -1.89 -7.13
N SER A 257 27.40 -1.61 -6.33
CA SER A 257 27.45 -0.46 -5.44
C SER A 257 27.83 0.78 -6.25
N ILE A 258 26.98 1.79 -6.21
CA ILE A 258 27.12 3.04 -6.97
C ILE A 258 27.20 4.19 -5.98
N ASP A 259 28.33 4.88 -5.99
CA ASP A 259 28.50 6.11 -5.23
C ASP A 259 27.72 7.26 -5.89
N ALA A 260 26.64 7.70 -5.25
CA ALA A 260 25.70 8.70 -5.78
C ALA A 260 26.06 10.16 -5.40
N THR A 261 27.15 10.36 -4.63
CA THR A 261 27.55 11.66 -4.05
C THR A 261 27.87 12.75 -5.04
N SER A 262 28.27 12.40 -6.26
CA SER A 262 28.71 13.39 -7.26
C SER A 262 27.59 14.29 -7.79
N SER A 263 26.32 14.01 -7.50
CA SER A 263 25.19 14.84 -7.98
C SER A 263 24.59 15.80 -6.94
N CYS A 264 24.92 15.66 -5.65
CA CYS A 264 24.32 16.48 -4.59
C CYS A 264 24.88 17.91 -4.48
N LYS A 265 25.99 18.24 -5.15
CA LYS A 265 26.64 19.55 -5.02
C LYS A 265 26.07 20.66 -5.92
N ALA A 266 24.97 20.43 -6.64
CA ALA A 266 24.51 21.33 -7.70
C ALA A 266 23.12 21.98 -7.50
N SER A 267 22.51 21.88 -6.31
CA SER A 267 21.19 22.47 -6.06
C SER A 267 21.06 22.98 -4.62
N THR A 268 21.67 24.13 -4.38
CA THR A 268 21.35 25.07 -3.29
C THR A 268 21.02 26.40 -3.93
#